data_AF-A0A8C5R1T6-F1
#
_entry.id   AF-A0A8C5R1T6-F1
#
_cell.length_a   1.000
_cell.length_b   1.000
_cell.length_c   1.000
_cell.angle_alpha   90.00
_cell.angle_beta   90.00
_cell.angle_gamma   90.00
#
_symmetry.space_group_name_H-M   'P 1'
#
loop_
_entity.id
_entity.type
_entity.pdbx_description
1 polymer ?
#
loop_
_entity_poly.entity_id
_entity_poly.type
_entity_poly.pdbx_seq_one_letter_code
_entity_poly.pdbx_strand_id
1 'polypeptide(L)'
;MVTLVTEEAGCLATYHSNRAASGCSNMAEPDPKALGPLQQDRLRDWKIQTRVSNEKYLREHTEVHLLLSAFTRELLLKRPDNIREFAAGNSK
;
A
#
# COMPACT_ATOMS: atom_id res chain seq x y z
N MET A 1 -18.52 -1.82 -6.69
CA MET A 1 -17.44 -1.86 -7.70
C MET A 1 -16.33 -0.97 -7.16
N VAL A 2 -15.36 -1.55 -6.44
CA VAL A 2 -14.24 -0.79 -5.87
C VAL A 2 -13.21 -0.64 -6.99
N THR A 3 -13.13 0.54 -7.58
CA THR A 3 -12.06 0.87 -8.52
C THR A 3 -10.83 1.27 -7.70
N LEU A 4 -10.12 0.29 -7.14
CA LEU A 4 -8.73 0.52 -6.76
C LEU A 4 -7.99 0.73 -8.08
N VAL A 5 -7.60 1.97 -8.39
CA VAL A 5 -6.65 2.22 -9.47
C VAL A 5 -5.29 1.73 -8.97
N THR A 6 -5.09 0.42 -9.07
CA THR A 6 -3.75 -0.15 -9.13
C THR A 6 -3.28 0.08 -10.55
N GLU A 7 -2.46 1.11 -10.74
CA GLU A 7 -1.70 1.28 -11.97
C GLU A 7 -0.64 0.17 -12.02
N GLU A 8 -1.05 -0.99 -12.55
CA GLU A 8 -0.18 -2.07 -13.00
C GLU A 8 0.55 -1.59 -14.26
N ALA A 9 1.63 -0.83 -14.07
CA ALA A 9 2.71 -0.70 -15.03
C ALA A 9 4.02 -0.51 -14.26
N GLY A 10 4.66 -1.63 -13.93
CA GLY A 10 6.06 -1.68 -13.51
C GLY A 10 6.35 -1.21 -12.07
N CYS A 11 6.28 -2.15 -11.12
CA CYS A 11 7.05 -2.15 -9.88
C CYS A 11 6.94 -0.94 -8.93
N LEU A 12 6.13 -1.12 -7.88
CA LEU A 12 6.29 -0.58 -6.51
C LEU A 12 7.22 0.63 -6.34
N ALA A 13 6.70 1.82 -6.63
CA ALA A 13 7.26 3.06 -6.09
C ALA A 13 6.82 3.22 -4.61
N THR A 14 7.58 2.58 -3.73
CA THR A 14 7.88 2.96 -2.33
C THR A 14 6.88 3.89 -1.62
N TYR A 15 5.99 3.29 -0.82
CA TYR A 15 5.44 3.94 0.36
C TYR A 15 6.59 4.06 1.38
N HIS A 16 6.98 5.28 1.74
CA HIS A 16 8.08 5.54 2.68
C HIS A 16 7.86 4.79 4.02
N SER A 17 8.59 3.69 4.22
CA SER A 17 9.01 3.18 5.53
C SER A 17 10.12 2.14 5.35
N ASN A 18 11.20 2.30 6.12
CA ASN A 18 12.45 1.54 6.08
C ASN A 18 12.26 0.01 6.01
N ARG A 19 12.50 -0.60 4.83
CA ARG A 19 13.07 -1.95 4.72
C ARG A 19 13.59 -2.23 3.32
N ALA A 20 14.89 -2.52 3.21
CA ALA A 20 15.48 -3.08 2.01
C ALA A 20 14.83 -4.46 1.73
N ALA A 21 14.11 -4.57 0.63
CA ALA A 21 13.80 -5.86 0.01
C ALA A 21 14.67 -5.99 -1.24
N SER A 22 15.76 -6.75 -1.09
CA SER A 22 16.54 -7.27 -2.22
C SER A 22 15.65 -8.21 -3.01
N GLY A 23 15.28 -7.84 -4.25
CA GLY A 23 14.44 -8.72 -5.06
C GLY A 23 13.93 -8.22 -6.41
N CYS A 24 14.51 -7.19 -7.03
CA CYS A 24 14.19 -6.81 -8.42
C CYS A 24 15.46 -6.29 -9.11
N SER A 25 16.20 -7.19 -9.75
CA SER A 25 17.56 -6.89 -10.24
C SER A 25 17.65 -6.27 -11.63
N ASN A 26 16.54 -5.89 -12.30
CA ASN A 26 16.57 -5.37 -13.67
C ASN A 26 15.36 -4.47 -14.02
N MET A 27 15.01 -3.48 -13.20
CA MET A 27 14.15 -2.40 -13.68
C MET A 27 14.97 -1.12 -13.72
N ALA A 28 15.11 -0.57 -14.93
CA ALA A 28 15.66 0.77 -15.09
C ALA A 28 14.90 1.72 -14.17
N GLU A 29 15.62 2.56 -13.43
CA GLU A 29 14.99 3.52 -12.53
C GLU A 29 13.94 4.33 -13.32
N PRO A 30 12.77 4.63 -12.71
CA PRO A 30 11.77 5.45 -13.36
C PRO A 30 12.40 6.78 -13.78
N ASP A 31 12.53 7.03 -15.09
CA ASP A 31 13.12 8.27 -15.60
C ASP A 31 12.19 9.45 -15.26
N PRO A 32 12.58 10.34 -14.33
CA PRO A 32 11.74 11.46 -13.93
C PRO A 32 11.47 12.42 -15.09
N LYS A 33 12.27 12.36 -16.16
CA LYS A 33 12.15 13.19 -17.37
C LYS A 33 11.32 12.53 -18.47
N ALA A 34 10.81 11.31 -18.27
CA ALA A 34 9.97 10.63 -19.26
C ALA A 34 8.66 11.39 -19.56
N LEU A 35 8.19 12.19 -18.61
CA LEU A 35 6.99 13.02 -18.74
C LEU A 35 7.35 14.49 -18.95
N GLY A 36 6.63 15.15 -19.85
CA GLY A 36 6.72 16.61 -20.02
C GLY A 36 6.18 17.36 -18.79
N PRO A 37 6.55 18.64 -18.57
CA PRO A 37 6.18 19.39 -17.36
C PRO A 37 4.68 19.40 -17.06
N LEU A 38 3.85 19.65 -18.08
CA LEU A 38 2.38 19.65 -17.93
C LEU A 38 1.83 18.26 -17.56
N GLN A 39 2.43 17.18 -18.07
CA GLN A 39 2.07 15.82 -17.68
C GLN A 39 2.46 15.53 -16.24
N GLN A 40 3.62 16.00 -15.80
CA GLN A 40 4.06 15.87 -14.40
C GLN A 40 3.10 16.62 -13.46
N ASP A 41 2.70 17.84 -13.80
CA ASP A 41 1.77 18.64 -13.00
C ASP A 41 0.42 17.93 -12.84
N ARG A 42 -0.16 17.46 -13.96
CA ARG A 42 -1.39 16.67 -13.94
C ARG A 42 -1.25 15.38 -13.13
N LEU A 43 -0.12 14.69 -13.25
CA LEU A 43 0.14 13.48 -12.48
C LEU A 43 0.23 13.77 -10.97
N ARG A 44 0.84 14.90 -10.58
CA ARG A 44 0.90 15.32 -9.18
C ARG A 44 -0.49 15.58 -8.62
N ASP A 45 -1.30 16.36 -9.33
CA ASP A 45 -2.67 16.66 -8.90
C ASP A 45 -3.51 15.39 -8.78
N TRP A 46 -3.43 14.50 -9.77
CA TRP A 46 -4.12 13.22 -9.73
C TRP A 46 -3.66 12.35 -8.55
N LYS A 47 -2.35 12.23 -8.30
CA LYS A 47 -1.82 11.46 -7.16
C LYS A 47 -2.30 12.03 -5.82
N ILE A 48 -2.39 13.36 -5.69
CA ILE A 48 -2.91 14.00 -4.49
C ILE A 48 -4.38 13.63 -4.29
N GLN A 49 -5.22 13.79 -5.32
CA GLN A 49 -6.64 13.45 -5.24
C GLN A 49 -6.86 11.98 -4.93
N THR A 50 -6.10 11.08 -5.55
CA THR A 50 -6.16 9.65 -5.28
C THR A 50 -5.78 9.34 -3.83
N ARG A 51 -4.74 9.98 -3.27
CA ARG A 51 -4.37 9.79 -1.86
C ARG A 51 -5.46 10.25 -0.90
N VAL A 52 -6.07 11.41 -1.17
CA VAL A 52 -7.19 11.94 -0.37
C VAL A 52 -8.39 10.99 -0.44
N SER A 53 -8.74 10.51 -1.64
CA SER A 53 -9.86 9.58 -1.84
C SER A 53 -9.62 8.25 -1.12
N ASN A 54 -8.41 7.69 -1.21
CA ASN A 54 -8.06 6.47 -0.51
C ASN A 54 -8.16 6.66 1.01
N GLU A 55 -7.63 7.76 1.56
CA GLU A 55 -7.72 8.03 2.99
C GLU A 55 -9.17 8.18 3.44
N LYS A 56 -9.99 8.91 2.67
CA LYS A 56 -11.42 9.04 2.93
C LYS A 56 -12.12 7.67 2.97
N TYR A 57 -11.84 6.82 1.98
CA TYR A 57 -12.37 5.46 1.95
C TYR A 57 -11.97 4.67 3.21
N LEU A 58 -10.68 4.66 3.56
CA LEU A 58 -10.15 3.96 4.73
C LEU A 58 -10.76 4.46 6.06
N ARG A 59 -11.14 5.74 6.15
CA ARG A 59 -11.77 6.33 7.35
C ARG A 59 -13.28 6.08 7.41
N GLU A 60 -13.97 6.16 6.28
CA GLU A 60 -15.44 6.13 6.23
C GLU A 60 -16.02 4.71 6.16
N HIS A 61 -15.25 3.73 5.70
CA HIS A 61 -15.75 2.37 5.48
C HIS A 61 -15.39 1.44 6.63
N THR A 62 -16.41 0.76 7.16
CA THR A 62 -16.28 -0.12 8.33
C THR A 62 -15.48 -1.39 8.05
N GLU A 63 -15.38 -1.82 6.80
CA GLU A 63 -14.68 -3.06 6.39
C GLU A 63 -13.24 -3.13 6.93
N VAL A 64 -12.48 -2.05 6.77
CA VAL A 64 -11.07 -1.98 7.22
C VAL A 64 -11.00 -1.97 8.75
N HIS A 65 -11.92 -1.27 9.40
CA HIS A 65 -12.01 -1.24 10.86
C HIS A 65 -12.33 -2.63 11.44
N LEU A 66 -13.27 -3.35 10.82
CA LEU A 66 -13.63 -4.71 11.21
C LEU A 66 -12.48 -5.69 11.01
N LEU A 67 -11.75 -5.57 9.89
CA LEU A 67 -10.56 -6.39 9.63
C LEU A 67 -9.49 -6.19 10.71
N LEU A 68 -9.16 -4.94 11.02
CA LEU A 68 -8.13 -4.60 12.02
C LEU A 68 -8.56 -4.99 13.44
N SER A 69 -9.81 -4.76 13.81
CA SER A 69 -10.33 -5.13 15.13
C SER A 69 -10.35 -6.64 15.35
N ALA A 70 -10.81 -7.42 14.37
CA ALA A 70 -10.80 -8.87 14.42
C ALA A 70 -9.36 -9.41 14.53
N PHE A 71 -8.44 -8.91 13.71
CA PHE A 71 -7.03 -9.29 13.78
C PHE A 71 -6.40 -8.97 15.14
N THR A 72 -6.63 -7.76 15.65
CA THR A 72 -6.06 -7.32 16.94
C THR A 72 -6.62 -8.14 18.10
N ARG A 73 -7.92 -8.48 18.06
CA ARG A 73 -8.54 -9.38 19.03
C ARG A 73 -7.83 -10.73 19.07
N GLU A 74 -7.63 -11.34 17.91
CA GLU A 74 -6.95 -12.64 17.81
C GLU A 74 -5.49 -12.56 18.27
N LEU A 75 -4.78 -11.48 17.95
CA LEU A 75 -3.39 -11.25 18.36
C LEU A 75 -3.26 -11.13 19.88
N LEU A 76 -4.16 -10.39 20.53
CA LEU A 76 -4.14 -10.23 21.99
C LEU A 76 -4.54 -11.49 22.76
N LEU A 77 -5.40 -12.33 22.14
CA LEU A 77 -5.82 -13.61 22.71
C LEU A 77 -4.72 -14.67 22.59
N LYS A 78 -4.14 -14.82 21.39
CA LYS A 78 -3.17 -15.89 21.10
C LYS A 78 -1.74 -15.53 21.49
N ARG A 79 -1.42 -14.22 21.59
CA ARG A 79 -0.10 -13.68 21.94
C ARG A 79 1.05 -14.41 21.21
N PRO A 80 1.04 -14.42 19.87
CA PRO A 80 2.06 -15.13 19.11
C PRO A 80 3.45 -14.50 19.31
N ASP A 81 4.48 -15.34 19.39
CA ASP A 81 5.88 -14.90 19.49
C ASP A 81 6.33 -14.13 18.23
N ASN A 82 5.77 -14.49 17.07
CA ASN A 82 6.03 -13.83 15.79
C ASN A 82 4.73 -13.32 15.15
N ILE A 83 4.48 -12.03 15.31
CA ILE A 83 3.29 -11.34 14.77
C ILE A 83 3.22 -11.40 13.24
N ARG A 84 4.37 -11.41 12.53
CA ARG A 84 4.36 -11.40 11.06
C ARG A 84 3.96 -12.75 10.49
N GLU A 85 4.48 -13.84 11.06
CA GLU A 85 4.07 -15.19 10.66
C GLU A 85 2.60 -15.44 11.01
N PHE A 86 2.15 -14.92 12.15
CA PHE A 86 0.74 -14.93 12.53
C PHE A 86 -0.16 -14.19 11.52
N ALA A 87 0.23 -12.98 11.10
CA ALA A 87 -0.51 -12.22 10.09
C ALA A 87 -0.50 -12.87 8.70
N ALA A 88 0.58 -13.59 8.36
CA ALA A 88 0.68 -14.34 7.11
C ALA A 88 -0.14 -15.65 7.10
N GLY A 89 -0.77 -16.03 8.22
CA GLY A 89 -1.49 -17.30 8.35
C GLY A 89 -0.58 -18.52 8.52
N ASN A 90 0.71 -18.30 8.79
CA ASN A 90 1.72 -19.35 8.94
C ASN A 90 1.95 -19.75 10.40
N SER A 91 1.27 -19.13 11.36
CA SER A 91 1.28 -19.56 12.76
C SER A 91 0.46 -20.84 12.91
N LYS A 92 1.14 -21.95 13.24
CA LYS A 92 0.48 -23.19 13.68
C LYS A 92 -0.23 -23.02 15.01
#